data_AF-A0AAJ1VMX9-F1
#
_entry.id   AF-A0AAJ1VMX9-F1
#
_cell.length_a   1.000
_cell.length_b   1.000
_cell.length_c   1.000
_cell.angle_alpha   90.00
_cell.angle_beta   90.00
_cell.angle_gamma   90.00
#
_symmetry.space_group_name_H-M   'P 1'
#
loop_
_entity.id
_entity.type
_entity.pdbx_description
1 polymer ?
#
loop_
_entity_poly.entity_id
_entity_poly.type
_entity_poly.pdbx_seq_one_letter_code
_entity_poly.pdbx_strand_id
1 'polypeptide(L)' 'MEKELAASSLTMFTFICHHSDATGRMWYSELPMTESFCEDCRILIDLGLIQIRSVQQLTSYIRLTDKGKALAKLC' A
#
# COMPACT_ATOMS: atom_id res chain seq x y z
N MET A 1 -13.32 -10.93 12.30
CA MET A 1 -12.24 -11.27 11.34
C MET A 1 -12.35 -10.52 10.02
N GLU A 2 -13.26 -10.86 9.08
CA GLU A 2 -13.29 -10.18 7.75
C GLU A 2 -13.47 -8.65 7.82
N LYS A 3 -14.34 -8.17 8.72
CA LYS A 3 -14.54 -6.74 8.95
C LYS A 3 -13.32 -6.03 9.57
N GLU A 4 -12.56 -6.72 10.40
CA GLU A 4 -11.36 -6.18 11.04
C GLU A 4 -10.19 -6.13 10.05
N LEU A 5 -10.08 -7.15 9.21
CA LEU A 5 -9.11 -7.22 8.12
C LEU A 5 -9.36 -6.09 7.11
N ALA A 6 -10.63 -5.82 6.76
CA ALA A 6 -11.00 -4.70 5.91
C ALA A 6 -10.64 -3.32 6.53
N ALA A 7 -10.81 -3.16 7.85
CA ALA A 7 -10.45 -1.93 8.56
C ALA A 7 -8.93 -1.74 8.65
N SER A 8 -8.17 -2.83 8.85
CA SER A 8 -6.70 -2.82 8.85
C SER A 8 -6.16 -2.43 7.48
N SER A 9 -6.66 -3.06 6.41
CA SER A 9 -6.22 -2.77 5.04
C SER A 9 -6.58 -1.35 4.61
N LEU A 10 -7.71 -0.81 5.06
CA LEU A 10 -8.05 0.61 4.84
C LEU A 10 -7.06 1.53 5.56
N THR A 11 -6.68 1.21 6.80
CA THR A 11 -5.68 1.98 7.55
C THR A 11 -4.32 1.95 6.86
N MET A 12 -3.90 0.78 6.37
CA MET A 12 -2.70 0.61 5.57
C MET A 12 -2.75 1.43 4.28
N PHE A 13 -3.89 1.44 3.58
CA PHE A 13 -4.07 2.23 2.37
C PHE A 13 -3.94 3.73 2.62
N THR A 14 -4.61 4.24 3.66
CA THR A 14 -4.49 5.65 4.07
C THR A 14 -3.05 6.00 4.41
N PHE A 15 -2.38 5.14 5.18
CA PHE A 15 -0.97 5.30 5.49
C PHE A 15 -0.10 5.40 4.23
N ILE A 16 -0.27 4.49 3.27
CA ILE A 16 0.45 4.51 1.98
C ILE A 16 0.14 5.79 1.20
N CYS A 17 -1.11 6.29 1.23
CA CYS A 17 -1.49 7.53 0.56
C CYS A 17 -0.76 8.76 1.11
N HIS A 18 -0.63 8.87 2.44
CA HIS A 18 0.07 10.00 3.08
C HIS A 18 1.58 9.97 2.86
N HIS A 19 2.17 8.79 2.69
CA HIS A 19 3.62 8.62 2.56
C HIS A 19 4.10 8.41 1.12
N SER A 20 3.18 8.24 0.17
CA SER A 20 3.52 8.25 -1.25
C SER A 20 3.83 9.68 -1.67
N ASP A 21 5.01 9.90 -2.25
CA ASP A 21 5.37 11.21 -2.80
C ASP A 21 4.38 11.67 -3.89
N ALA A 22 4.30 12.98 -4.17
CA ALA A 22 3.37 13.54 -5.16
C ALA A 22 3.52 12.97 -6.58
N THR A 23 4.62 12.27 -6.88
CA THR A 23 4.83 11.55 -8.14
C THR A 23 4.29 10.12 -8.14
N GLY A 24 3.87 9.62 -6.97
CA GLY A 24 3.32 8.29 -6.72
C GLY A 24 4.35 7.19 -6.93
N ARG A 25 5.65 7.49 -6.77
CA ARG A 25 6.72 6.61 -7.20
C ARG A 25 7.25 5.74 -6.09
N MET A 26 7.37 6.20 -4.85
CA MET A 26 8.14 5.41 -3.87
C MET A 26 7.71 5.66 -2.44
N TRP A 27 7.01 4.69 -1.83
CA TRP A 27 7.11 4.50 -0.40
C TRP A 27 8.10 3.36 -0.11
N TYR A 28 9.18 3.70 0.61
CA TYR A 28 10.12 2.74 1.19
C TYR A 28 9.56 2.35 2.55
N SER A 29 9.22 1.09 2.72
CA SER A 29 8.80 0.58 4.02
C SER A 29 9.99 0.61 4.98
N GLU A 30 10.12 1.67 5.77
CA GLU A 30 10.85 1.61 7.05
C GLU A 30 10.08 0.78 8.09
N LEU A 31 8.81 0.46 7.81
CA LEU A 31 8.03 -0.44 8.64
C LEU A 31 8.61 -1.86 8.56
N PRO A 32 8.74 -2.57 9.69
CA PRO A 32 9.05 -3.99 9.67
C PRO A 32 7.98 -4.70 8.84
N MET A 33 8.41 -5.52 7.87
CA MET A 33 7.50 -6.36 7.06
C MET A 33 6.90 -7.47 7.92
N THR A 34 5.97 -7.10 8.79
CA THR A 34 5.20 -8.04 9.61
C THR A 34 4.24 -8.84 8.73
N GLU A 35 3.76 -9.97 9.24
CA GLU A 35 2.75 -10.79 8.55
C GLU A 35 1.49 -9.98 8.25
N SER A 36 1.01 -9.19 9.21
CA SER A 36 -0.14 -8.30 9.04
C SER A 36 0.06 -7.26 7.92
N PHE A 37 1.26 -6.69 7.83
CA PHE A 37 1.60 -5.75 6.76
C PHE A 37 1.54 -6.43 5.38
N CYS A 38 2.08 -7.64 5.28
CA CYS A 38 2.04 -8.43 4.04
C CYS A 38 0.61 -8.80 3.66
N GLU A 39 -0.24 -9.18 4.62
CA GLU A 39 -1.65 -9.49 4.38
C GLU A 39 -2.44 -8.27 3.91
N ASP A 40 -2.30 -7.13 4.58
CA ASP A 40 -2.95 -5.87 4.19
C ASP A 40 -2.49 -5.43 2.80
N CYS A 41 -1.19 -5.51 2.51
CA CYS A 41 -0.68 -5.23 1.17
C CYS A 41 -1.25 -6.17 0.13
N ARG A 42 -1.38 -7.47 0.42
CA ARG A 42 -1.97 -8.45 -0.51
C ARG A 42 -3.42 -8.09 -0.84
N ILE A 43 -4.22 -7.74 0.16
CA ILE A 43 -5.60 -7.30 -0.03
C ILE A 43 -5.67 -6.06 -0.91
N LEU A 44 -4.81 -5.06 -0.67
CA LEU A 44 -4.76 -3.84 -1.47
C LEU A 44 -4.29 -4.08 -2.91
N ILE A 45 -3.42 -5.07 -3.14
CA ILE A 45 -3.02 -5.53 -4.47
C ILE A 45 -4.19 -6.22 -5.17
N ASP A 46 -4.90 -7.12 -4.49
CA ASP A 46 -6.06 -7.85 -5.03
C ASP A 46 -7.20 -6.89 -5.40
N LEU A 47 -7.38 -5.81 -4.63
CA LEU A 47 -8.31 -4.72 -4.93
C LEU A 47 -7.83 -3.80 -6.06
N GLY A 48 -6.59 -3.97 -6.52
CA GLY A 48 -5.97 -3.19 -7.58
C GLY A 48 -5.68 -1.75 -7.17
N LEU A 49 -5.47 -1.47 -5.88
CA LEU A 49 -5.22 -0.12 -5.34
C LEU A 49 -3.73 0.21 -5.31
N ILE A 50 -2.88 -0.79 -5.05
CA ILE A 50 -1.42 -0.63 -4.97
C ILE A 50 -0.70 -1.66 -5.85
N GLN A 51 0.58 -1.40 -6.10
CA GLN A 51 1.54 -2.33 -6.69
C GLN A 51 2.83 -2.28 -5.88
N ILE A 52 3.45 -3.45 -5.67
CA ILE A 52 4.79 -3.56 -5.10
C ILE A 52 5.76 -3.85 -6.25
N ARG A 53 6.85 -3.08 -6.32
CA ARG A 53 7.89 -3.21 -7.34
C ARG A 53 9.24 -3.38 -6.66
N SER A 54 10.00 -4.37 -7.08
CA SER A 54 11.37 -4.57 -6.60
C SER A 54 12.36 -3.78 -7.48
N VAL A 55 13.24 -3.01 -6.85
CA VAL A 55 14.38 -2.32 -7.47
C VAL A 55 15.62 -2.92 -6.86
N GLN A 56 16.25 -3.84 -7.61
CA GLN A 56 17.55 -4.47 -7.34
C GLN A 56 17.87 -4.90 -5.90
N GLN A 57 18.02 -6.21 -5.76
CA GLN A 57 18.61 -6.97 -4.66
C GLN A 57 17.99 -6.89 -3.27
N LEU A 58 17.49 -5.75 -2.75
CA LEU A 58 16.91 -5.70 -1.40
C LEU A 58 15.81 -4.65 -1.20
N THR A 59 15.44 -3.90 -2.23
CA THR A 59 14.50 -2.78 -2.04
C THR A 59 13.23 -2.99 -2.83
N SER A 60 12.10 -2.98 -2.12
CA SER A 60 10.76 -2.98 -2.70
C SER A 60 10.11 -1.64 -2.40
N TYR A 61 9.45 -1.05 -3.39
CA TYR A 61 8.64 0.15 -3.20
C TYR A 61 7.17 -0.14 -3.47
N ILE A 62 6.31 0.54 -2.72
CA ILE A 62 4.87 0.54 -2.96
C ILE A 62 4.49 1.75 -3.81
N ARG A 63 3.64 1.53 -4.81
CA ARG A 63 3.09 2.54 -5.70
C ARG A 63 1.57 2.44 -5.76
N LEU A 64 0.88 3.57 -5.76
CA LEU A 64 -0.55 3.64 -6.07
C LEU A 64 -0.81 3.36 -7.56
N THR A 65 -1.80 2.52 -7.85
CA THR A 65 -2.37 2.37 -9.20
C THR A 65 -3.20 3.59 -9.58
N ASP A 66 -3.68 3.70 -10.82
CA ASP A 66 -4.60 4.79 -11.19
C ASP A 66 -5.91 4.73 -10.40
N LYS A 67 -6.40 3.52 -10.09
CA LYS A 67 -7.54 3.30 -9.19
C LYS A 67 -7.22 3.76 -7.77
N GLY A 68 -6.05 3.39 -7.24
CA GLY A 68 -5.57 3.83 -5.94
C GLY A 68 -5.44 5.35 -5.84
N LYS A 69 -4.87 6.00 -6.87
CA LYS A 69 -4.76 7.46 -6.94
C LYS A 69 -6.12 8.16 -6.97
N ALA A 70 -7.10 7.61 -7.71
CA ALA A 70 -8.44 8.16 -7.75
C ALA A 70 -9.10 8.10 -6.35
N LEU A 71 -8.90 6.99 -5.63
CA LEU A 71 -9.41 6.80 -4.28
C LEU A 71 -8.67 7.66 -3.24
N ALA A 72 -7.36 7.82 -3.39
CA ALA A 72 -6.51 8.62 -2.50
C ALA A 72 -6.90 10.11 -2.48
N LYS A 73 -7.54 10.63 -3.53
CA LYS A 73 -8.09 12.01 -3.54
C LYS A 73 -9.27 12.20 -2.58
N LEU A 74 -9.82 11.11 -2.06
CA LEU A 74 -10.93 11.10 -1.12
C LEU A 74 -10.46 10.83 0.32
N CYS A 75 -9.16 10.55 0.51
CA CYS A 75 -8.51 10.37 1.81
C CYS A 75 -7.94 11.71 2.31
#